data_AF-A0A962E6Q9-F1
#
_entry.id   AF-A0A962E6Q9-F1
#
_cell.length_a   1.000
_cell.length_b   1.000
_cell.length_c   1.000
_cell.angle_alpha   90.00
_cell.angle_beta   90.00
_cell.angle_gamma   90.00
#
_symmetry.space_group_name_H-M   'P 1'
#
loop_
_entity.id
_entity.type
_entity.pdbx_description
1 polymer ?
#
loop_
_entity_poly.entity_id
_entity_poly.type
_entity_poly.pdbx_seq_one_letter_code
_entity_poly.pdbx_strand_id
1 'polypeptide(L)'
;MARMLLTLMLLCGPLMAAELDWGSLDPETRRVLTPFEQEWSTLDPQTREKLVNQAQRWVAASPEQRAQAAERFARWQNLQEPQRRELRQRYRWFREQPPERQRQLRRVFQRFRHLPPEERRALMRRFESMTDQQRQGFIEGVRMNERANGMRRFLERFSQEERQQLRRIDQSLSDEQRMIFRHRVRSTPPDQREQLMRQWLQMSDRERTEYLQPR
;
A
#
# COMPACT_ATOMS: atom_id res chain seq x y z
N MET A 1 0.23 32.85 -15.94
CA MET A 1 -0.78 32.03 -16.63
C MET A 1 -0.12 30.71 -17.05
N ALA A 2 0.00 29.74 -16.12
CA ALA A 2 0.74 28.50 -16.38
C ALA A 2 -0.25 27.37 -16.72
N ARG A 3 -0.35 27.06 -18.01
CA ARG A 3 -1.11 25.93 -18.57
C ARG A 3 -0.58 24.61 -17.98
N MET A 4 -1.44 23.89 -17.26
CA MET A 4 -1.12 22.60 -16.65
C MET A 4 -1.05 21.49 -17.71
N LEU A 5 0.13 20.97 -17.96
CA LEU A 5 0.33 19.73 -18.73
C LEU A 5 0.21 18.52 -17.78
N LEU A 6 -0.97 17.87 -17.79
CA LEU A 6 -1.23 16.63 -17.06
C LEU A 6 -1.27 15.47 -18.07
N THR A 7 -0.09 15.05 -18.55
CA THR A 7 0.05 13.97 -19.53
C THR A 7 -0.05 12.60 -18.84
N LEU A 8 -1.10 11.81 -19.15
CA LEU A 8 -1.23 10.41 -18.75
C LEU A 8 -1.79 9.56 -19.90
N MET A 9 -0.98 8.65 -20.46
CA MET A 9 -1.42 7.53 -21.29
C MET A 9 -1.76 6.30 -20.42
N LEU A 10 -2.48 5.26 -20.85
CA LEU A 10 -3.66 5.00 -21.71
C LEU A 10 -3.72 3.47 -21.77
N LEU A 11 -4.81 2.83 -21.34
CA LEU A 11 -5.34 1.55 -21.87
C LEU A 11 -6.55 1.08 -21.04
N CYS A 12 -7.77 1.13 -21.59
CA CYS A 12 -8.75 0.03 -21.60
C CYS A 12 -10.01 0.48 -22.38
N GLY A 13 -10.70 -0.48 -23.02
CA GLY A 13 -11.68 -0.34 -24.12
C GLY A 13 -12.95 0.47 -23.87
N PRO A 14 -13.81 0.62 -24.90
CA PRO A 14 -14.94 1.53 -24.90
C PRO A 14 -16.10 0.91 -24.10
N LEU A 15 -16.24 1.32 -22.85
CA LEU A 15 -17.57 1.46 -22.25
C LEU A 15 -18.18 2.72 -22.86
N MET A 16 -19.43 2.66 -23.33
CA MET A 16 -20.22 3.82 -23.74
C MET A 16 -20.19 4.83 -22.59
N ALA A 17 -19.25 5.77 -22.67
CA ALA A 17 -19.05 6.79 -21.67
C ALA A 17 -20.22 7.76 -21.82
N ALA A 18 -21.09 7.80 -20.82
CA ALA A 18 -22.03 8.90 -20.67
C ALA A 18 -21.24 10.20 -20.84
N GLU A 19 -21.63 11.05 -21.79
CA GLU A 19 -20.95 12.32 -22.02
C GLU A 19 -21.08 13.17 -20.76
N LEU A 20 -19.98 13.29 -20.01
CA LEU A 20 -19.87 14.21 -18.89
C LEU A 20 -19.91 15.64 -19.45
N ASP A 21 -21.10 16.22 -19.48
CA ASP A 21 -21.30 17.59 -19.90
C ASP A 21 -20.94 18.58 -18.77
N TRP A 22 -20.37 19.72 -19.15
CA TRP A 22 -19.93 20.77 -18.23
C TRP A 22 -21.08 21.27 -17.35
N GLY A 23 -22.28 21.40 -17.92
CA GLY A 23 -23.48 21.87 -17.22
C GLY A 23 -24.00 20.90 -16.16
N SER A 24 -23.65 19.62 -16.27
CA SER A 24 -24.08 18.56 -15.35
C SER A 24 -23.22 18.41 -14.10
N LEU A 25 -22.05 19.08 -14.05
CA LEU A 25 -21.10 18.94 -12.94
C LEU A 25 -21.61 19.63 -11.69
N ASP A 26 -21.37 19.02 -10.53
CA ASP A 26 -21.60 19.65 -9.22
C ASP A 26 -20.92 21.05 -9.15
N PRO A 27 -21.58 22.09 -8.59
CA PRO A 27 -21.07 23.47 -8.60
C PRO A 27 -19.68 23.63 -7.97
N GLU A 28 -19.38 22.93 -6.88
CA GLU A 28 -18.06 23.02 -6.23
C GLU A 28 -16.98 22.36 -7.10
N THR A 29 -17.32 21.22 -7.69
CA THR A 29 -16.44 20.51 -8.64
C THR A 29 -16.17 21.37 -9.89
N ARG A 30 -17.20 22.02 -10.42
CA ARG A 30 -17.10 22.93 -11.57
C ARG A 30 -16.20 24.13 -11.29
N ARG A 31 -16.28 24.70 -10.08
CA ARG A 31 -15.43 25.81 -9.64
C ARG A 31 -13.94 25.43 -9.59
N VAL A 32 -13.62 24.20 -9.23
CA VAL A 32 -12.24 23.70 -9.25
C VAL A 32 -11.74 23.50 -10.69
N LEU A 33 -12.64 23.14 -11.60
CA LEU A 33 -12.32 22.84 -13.00
C LEU A 33 -12.43 24.04 -13.95
N THR A 34 -12.79 25.24 -13.48
CA THR A 34 -12.93 26.46 -14.30
C THR A 34 -11.80 26.68 -15.31
N PRO A 35 -10.51 26.40 -15.02
CA PRO A 35 -9.44 26.53 -16.01
C PRO A 35 -9.60 25.66 -17.27
N PHE A 36 -10.44 24.62 -17.23
CA PHE A 36 -10.70 23.70 -18.34
C PHE A 36 -12.04 23.96 -19.05
N GLU A 37 -12.82 24.97 -18.64
CA GLU A 37 -14.17 25.21 -19.17
C GLU A 37 -14.21 25.35 -20.70
N GLN A 38 -13.31 26.17 -21.25
CA GLN A 38 -13.25 26.44 -22.70
C GLN A 38 -12.80 25.22 -23.51
N GLU A 39 -11.95 24.37 -22.92
CA GLU A 39 -11.40 23.19 -23.57
C GLU A 39 -12.20 21.92 -23.26
N TRP A 40 -13.23 21.99 -22.40
CA TRP A 40 -13.92 20.83 -21.83
C TRP A 40 -14.48 19.87 -22.89
N SER A 41 -15.13 20.43 -23.92
CA SER A 41 -15.71 19.66 -25.03
C SER A 41 -14.65 19.02 -25.93
N THR A 42 -13.41 19.53 -25.91
CA THR A 42 -12.28 18.98 -26.68
C THR A 42 -11.56 17.84 -25.95
N LEU A 43 -11.80 17.70 -24.64
CA LEU A 43 -11.21 16.64 -23.83
C LEU A 43 -11.90 15.30 -24.11
N ASP A 44 -11.09 14.26 -24.28
CA ASP A 44 -11.61 12.91 -24.39
C ASP A 44 -12.37 12.51 -23.10
N PRO A 45 -13.38 11.62 -23.20
CA PRO A 45 -14.21 11.24 -22.05
C PRO A 45 -13.41 10.72 -20.85
N GLN A 46 -12.31 10.00 -21.08
CA GLN A 46 -11.49 9.44 -20.00
C GLN A 46 -10.73 10.55 -19.25
N THR A 47 -10.26 11.57 -19.97
CA THR A 47 -9.64 12.75 -19.35
C THR A 47 -10.65 13.58 -18.57
N ARG A 48 -11.87 13.79 -19.11
CA ARG A 48 -12.96 14.45 -18.37
C ARG A 48 -13.27 13.73 -17.07
N GLU A 49 -13.47 12.42 -17.11
CA GLU A 49 -13.73 11.60 -15.92
C GLU A 49 -12.61 11.70 -14.87
N LYS A 50 -11.34 11.65 -15.30
CA LYS A 50 -10.19 11.83 -14.41
C LYS A 50 -10.16 13.21 -13.78
N LEU A 51 -10.51 14.27 -14.51
CA LEU A 51 -10.55 15.64 -13.98
C LEU A 51 -11.67 15.78 -12.95
N VAL A 52 -12.88 15.29 -13.25
CA VAL A 52 -14.01 15.27 -12.31
C VAL A 52 -13.64 14.53 -11.04
N ASN A 53 -13.11 13.30 -11.15
CA ASN A 53 -12.70 12.49 -10.00
C ASN A 53 -11.65 13.19 -9.13
N GLN A 54 -10.71 13.91 -9.74
CA GLN A 54 -9.68 14.66 -8.99
C GLN A 54 -10.27 15.90 -8.31
N ALA A 55 -11.15 16.63 -8.99
CA ALA A 55 -11.82 17.79 -8.43
C ALA A 55 -12.75 17.41 -7.28
N GLN A 56 -13.54 16.34 -7.40
CA GLN A 56 -14.37 15.82 -6.31
C GLN A 56 -13.52 15.42 -5.09
N ARG A 57 -12.38 14.76 -5.31
CA ARG A 57 -11.45 14.43 -4.21
C ARG A 57 -10.85 15.66 -3.55
N TRP A 58 -10.63 16.74 -4.31
CA TRP A 58 -10.15 18.01 -3.78
C TRP A 58 -11.23 18.72 -2.96
N VAL A 59 -12.45 18.75 -3.46
CA VAL A 59 -13.63 19.28 -2.77
C VAL A 59 -13.85 18.54 -1.45
N ALA A 60 -13.80 17.20 -1.46
CA ALA A 60 -13.96 16.37 -0.26
C ALA A 60 -12.75 16.41 0.71
N ALA A 61 -11.62 17.00 0.32
CA ALA A 61 -10.42 17.01 1.15
C ALA A 61 -10.53 18.00 2.33
N SER A 62 -10.05 17.60 3.51
CA SER A 62 -9.98 18.46 4.69
C SER A 62 -9.01 19.65 4.47
N PRO A 63 -9.13 20.74 5.24
CA PRO A 63 -8.20 21.87 5.17
C PRO A 63 -6.73 21.44 5.30
N GLU A 64 -6.43 20.51 6.19
CA GLU A 64 -5.07 19.97 6.40
C GLU A 64 -4.59 19.18 5.19
N GLN A 65 -5.47 18.37 4.59
CA GLN A 65 -5.15 17.61 3.37
C GLN A 65 -4.86 18.54 2.19
N ARG A 66 -5.64 19.62 2.04
CA ARG A 66 -5.42 20.67 1.03
C ARG A 66 -4.10 21.40 1.27
N ALA A 67 -3.80 21.77 2.51
CA ALA A 67 -2.52 22.42 2.87
C ALA A 67 -1.32 21.53 2.54
N GLN A 68 -1.36 20.26 2.92
CA GLN A 68 -0.28 19.30 2.58
C GLN A 68 -0.14 19.10 1.06
N ALA A 69 -1.26 19.11 0.33
CA ALA A 69 -1.23 19.00 -1.13
C ALA A 69 -0.61 20.24 -1.79
N ALA A 70 -0.96 21.44 -1.32
CA ALA A 70 -0.35 22.70 -1.77
C ALA A 70 1.16 22.71 -1.52
N GLU A 71 1.61 22.27 -0.34
CA GLU A 71 3.03 22.17 0.00
C GLU A 71 3.77 21.15 -0.91
N ARG A 72 3.16 19.98 -1.18
CA ARG A 72 3.70 19.01 -2.16
C ARG A 72 3.79 19.61 -3.56
N PHE A 73 2.79 20.38 -3.97
CA PHE A 73 2.76 21.03 -5.27
C PHE A 73 3.84 22.12 -5.38
N ALA A 74 4.01 22.96 -4.35
CA ALA A 74 5.08 23.96 -4.32
C ALA A 74 6.47 23.31 -4.45
N ARG A 75 6.72 22.21 -3.71
CA ARG A 75 7.96 21.42 -3.87
C ARG A 75 8.14 20.89 -5.29
N TRP A 76 7.07 20.35 -5.88
CA TRP A 76 7.09 19.85 -7.25
C TRP A 76 7.43 20.94 -8.28
N GLN A 77 6.84 22.14 -8.13
CA GLN A 77 7.12 23.29 -9.00
C GLN A 77 8.58 23.73 -8.91
N ASN A 78 9.21 23.60 -7.73
CA ASN A 78 10.61 23.95 -7.55
C ASN A 78 11.61 22.88 -8.07
N LEU A 79 11.14 21.69 -8.49
CA LEU A 79 12.01 20.68 -9.10
C LEU A 79 12.42 21.08 -10.52
N GLN A 80 13.67 20.82 -10.88
CA GLN A 80 14.17 20.97 -12.25
C GLN A 80 13.63 19.87 -13.17
N GLU A 81 13.58 20.11 -14.48
CA GLU A 81 13.02 19.13 -15.44
C GLU A 81 13.64 17.72 -15.36
N PRO A 82 14.96 17.53 -15.20
CA PRO A 82 15.52 16.19 -14.98
C PRO A 82 14.95 15.49 -13.75
N GLN A 83 14.81 16.20 -12.62
CA GLN A 83 14.25 15.66 -11.38
C GLN A 83 12.76 15.35 -11.52
N ARG A 84 12.01 16.21 -12.22
CA ARG A 84 10.60 15.97 -12.53
C ARG A 84 10.42 14.73 -13.40
N ARG A 85 11.26 14.54 -14.42
CA ARG A 85 11.25 13.34 -15.28
C ARG A 85 11.49 12.08 -14.48
N GLU A 86 12.52 12.07 -13.63
CA GLU A 86 12.83 10.94 -12.77
C GLU A 86 11.66 10.61 -11.84
N LEU A 87 11.08 11.62 -11.20
CA LEU A 87 9.95 11.42 -10.28
C LEU A 87 8.69 10.92 -11.02
N ARG A 88 8.44 11.38 -12.26
CA ARG A 88 7.37 10.83 -13.13
C ARG A 88 7.60 9.35 -13.44
N GLN A 89 8.83 8.97 -13.78
CA GLN A 89 9.17 7.57 -14.06
C GLN A 89 8.99 6.68 -12.83
N ARG A 90 9.50 7.10 -11.68
CA ARG A 90 9.32 6.39 -10.40
C ARG A 90 7.85 6.24 -10.03
N TYR A 91 7.05 7.28 -10.24
CA TYR A 91 5.61 7.25 -10.00
C TYR A 91 4.89 6.28 -10.95
N ARG A 92 5.25 6.28 -12.23
CA ARG A 92 4.70 5.34 -13.23
C ARG A 92 5.01 3.90 -12.86
N TRP A 93 6.27 3.59 -12.59
CA TRP A 93 6.68 2.26 -12.14
C TRP A 93 5.90 1.82 -10.91
N PHE A 94 5.72 2.70 -9.92
CA PHE A 94 4.94 2.41 -8.72
C PHE A 94 3.47 2.09 -9.03
N ARG A 95 2.84 2.84 -9.96
CA ARG A 95 1.45 2.65 -10.37
C ARG A 95 1.22 1.35 -11.13
N GLU A 96 2.23 0.87 -11.85
CA GLU A 96 2.21 -0.40 -12.59
C GLU A 96 2.38 -1.62 -11.66
N GLN A 97 2.79 -1.43 -10.40
CA GLN A 97 2.92 -2.53 -9.46
C GLN A 97 1.56 -3.12 -9.05
N PRO A 98 1.46 -4.43 -8.78
CA PRO A 98 0.25 -5.03 -8.22
C PRO A 98 -0.21 -4.36 -6.91
N PRO A 99 -1.52 -4.35 -6.59
CA PRO A 99 -2.05 -3.65 -5.40
C PRO A 99 -1.36 -4.05 -4.09
N GLU A 100 -1.03 -5.32 -3.92
CA GLU A 100 -0.33 -5.87 -2.76
C GLU A 100 1.07 -5.25 -2.64
N ARG A 101 1.76 -5.13 -3.77
CA ARG A 101 3.09 -4.54 -3.85
C ARG A 101 3.06 -3.03 -3.61
N GLN A 102 2.05 -2.32 -4.14
CA GLN A 102 1.83 -0.91 -3.83
C GLN A 102 1.59 -0.68 -2.33
N ARG A 103 0.68 -1.45 -1.71
CA ARG A 103 0.42 -1.38 -0.26
C ARG A 103 1.69 -1.64 0.54
N GLN A 104 2.50 -2.60 0.10
CA GLN A 104 3.77 -2.90 0.74
C GLN A 104 4.76 -1.73 0.66
N LEU A 105 4.99 -1.17 -0.53
CA LEU A 105 5.92 -0.05 -0.73
C LEU A 105 5.49 1.18 0.09
N ARG A 106 4.19 1.43 0.21
CA ARG A 106 3.66 2.50 1.09
C ARG A 106 4.02 2.28 2.56
N ARG A 107 3.90 1.04 3.08
CA ARG A 107 4.28 0.72 4.47
C ARG A 107 5.78 0.90 4.73
N VAL A 108 6.61 0.45 3.79
CA VAL A 108 8.07 0.63 3.87
C VAL A 108 8.41 2.11 3.91
N PHE A 109 7.84 2.89 3.00
CA PHE A 109 8.04 4.34 2.95
C PHE A 109 7.53 5.06 4.21
N GLN A 110 6.37 4.67 4.73
CA GLN A 110 5.85 5.25 5.98
C GLN A 110 6.83 5.03 7.13
N ARG A 111 7.35 3.82 7.35
CA ARG A 111 8.34 3.59 8.41
C ARG A 111 9.61 4.38 8.20
N PHE A 112 10.12 4.41 6.98
CA PHE A 112 11.28 5.23 6.63
C PHE A 112 11.09 6.71 7.03
N ARG A 113 9.88 7.26 6.85
CA ARG A 113 9.56 8.63 7.27
C ARG A 113 9.55 8.85 8.78
N HIS A 114 9.28 7.80 9.57
CA HIS A 114 9.26 7.85 11.03
C HIS A 114 10.62 7.55 11.68
N LEU A 115 11.64 7.18 10.89
CA LEU A 115 12.99 7.01 11.42
C LEU A 115 13.58 8.35 11.87
N PRO A 116 14.36 8.36 12.97
CA PRO A 116 15.16 9.52 13.36
C PRO A 116 16.00 10.04 12.19
N PRO A 117 16.26 11.36 12.10
CA PRO A 117 16.95 11.95 10.96
C PRO A 117 18.31 11.29 10.64
N GLU A 118 19.10 10.95 11.65
CA GLU A 118 20.40 10.31 11.47
C GLU A 118 20.29 8.89 10.91
N GLU A 119 19.36 8.09 11.45
CA GLU A 119 19.08 6.74 10.93
C GLU A 119 18.60 6.80 9.48
N ARG A 120 17.75 7.78 9.16
CA ARG A 120 17.26 7.99 7.81
C ARG A 120 18.41 8.31 6.84
N ARG A 121 19.33 9.20 7.23
CA ARG A 121 20.51 9.55 6.42
C ARG A 121 21.44 8.36 6.25
N ALA A 122 21.71 7.62 7.31
CA ALA A 122 22.56 6.42 7.26
C ALA A 122 21.95 5.37 6.32
N LEU A 123 20.64 5.17 6.40
CA LEU A 123 19.91 4.25 5.54
C LEU A 123 19.91 4.71 4.08
N MET A 124 19.74 6.01 3.80
CA MET A 124 19.84 6.55 2.44
C MET A 124 21.23 6.34 1.84
N ARG A 125 22.31 6.69 2.57
CA ARG A 125 23.69 6.46 2.10
C ARG A 125 23.95 4.98 1.79
N ARG A 126 23.47 4.09 2.66
CA ARG A 126 23.60 2.65 2.44
C ARG A 126 22.81 2.19 1.22
N PHE A 127 21.62 2.73 0.99
CA PHE A 127 20.79 2.36 -0.17
C PHE A 127 21.33 2.93 -1.49
N GLU A 128 21.90 4.13 -1.47
CA GLU A 128 22.52 4.78 -2.62
C GLU A 128 23.76 4.02 -3.11
N SER A 129 24.55 3.47 -2.19
CA SER A 129 25.74 2.65 -2.49
C SER A 129 25.44 1.22 -2.94
N MET A 130 24.18 0.78 -2.91
CA MET A 130 23.78 -0.56 -3.35
C MET A 130 23.54 -0.65 -4.86
N THR A 131 23.89 -1.79 -5.45
CA THR A 131 23.43 -2.18 -6.80
C THR A 131 21.93 -2.48 -6.80
N ASP A 132 21.30 -2.51 -7.97
CA ASP A 132 19.85 -2.78 -8.06
C ASP A 132 19.46 -4.15 -7.48
N GLN A 133 20.29 -5.18 -7.66
CA GLN A 133 20.08 -6.49 -7.04
C GLN A 133 20.18 -6.41 -5.52
N GLN A 134 21.17 -5.69 -4.98
CA GLN A 134 21.32 -5.48 -3.54
C GLN A 134 20.14 -4.68 -2.96
N ARG A 135 19.62 -3.69 -3.69
CA ARG A 135 18.43 -2.92 -3.30
C ARG A 135 17.19 -3.80 -3.23
N GLN A 136 17.00 -4.70 -4.19
CA GLN A 136 15.89 -5.67 -4.14
C GLN A 136 16.00 -6.56 -2.90
N GLY A 137 17.17 -7.16 -2.66
CA GLY A 137 17.42 -7.98 -1.48
C GLY A 137 17.26 -7.19 -0.16
N PHE A 138 17.66 -5.92 -0.13
CA PHE A 138 17.48 -5.05 1.02
C PHE A 138 16.00 -4.79 1.33
N ILE A 139 15.20 -4.45 0.30
CA ILE A 139 13.75 -4.25 0.44
C ILE A 139 13.08 -5.56 0.90
N GLU A 140 13.52 -6.70 0.37
CA GLU A 140 13.05 -8.01 0.82
C GLU A 140 13.45 -8.34 2.25
N GLY A 141 14.67 -8.02 2.67
CA GLY A 141 15.11 -8.16 4.06
C GLY A 141 14.27 -7.34 5.03
N VAL A 142 13.98 -6.07 4.69
CA VAL A 142 13.05 -5.23 5.46
C VAL A 142 11.67 -5.88 5.53
N ARG A 143 11.18 -6.44 4.42
CA ARG A 143 9.91 -7.19 4.37
C ARG A 143 9.92 -8.42 5.28
N MET A 144 10.98 -9.20 5.29
CA MET A 144 11.09 -10.40 6.12
C MET A 144 11.16 -10.03 7.59
N ASN A 145 11.89 -8.96 7.93
CA ASN A 145 11.93 -8.43 9.28
C ASN A 145 10.54 -7.93 9.73
N GLU A 146 9.75 -7.29 8.86
CA GLU A 146 8.35 -6.94 9.19
C GLU A 146 7.49 -8.16 9.51
N ARG A 147 7.63 -9.24 8.72
CA ARG A 147 6.86 -10.47 8.91
C ARG A 147 7.26 -11.16 10.22
N ALA A 148 8.57 -11.24 10.49
CA ALA A 148 9.11 -11.77 11.72
C ALA A 148 8.66 -10.94 12.94
N ASN A 149 8.75 -9.62 12.87
CA ASN A 149 8.28 -8.72 13.92
C ASN A 149 6.76 -8.76 14.10
N GLY A 150 5.99 -8.97 13.03
CA GLY A 150 4.55 -9.17 13.10
C GLY A 150 4.18 -10.44 13.86
N MET A 151 4.87 -11.55 13.59
CA MET A 151 4.72 -12.78 14.35
C MET A 151 5.17 -12.61 15.80
N ARG A 152 6.30 -11.94 16.04
CA ARG A 152 6.79 -11.65 17.39
C ARG A 152 5.76 -10.86 18.21
N ARG A 153 5.25 -9.75 17.68
CA ARG A 153 4.20 -8.95 18.32
C ARG A 153 2.90 -9.72 18.55
N PHE A 154 2.56 -10.63 17.64
CA PHE A 154 1.42 -11.51 17.82
C PHE A 154 1.63 -12.48 18.98
N LEU A 155 2.82 -13.11 19.07
CA LEU A 155 3.16 -14.02 20.16
C LEU A 155 3.29 -13.30 21.51
N GLU A 156 3.67 -12.02 21.53
CA GLU A 156 3.72 -11.20 22.75
C GLU A 156 2.35 -11.03 23.44
N ARG A 157 1.24 -11.33 22.75
CA ARG A 157 -0.11 -11.36 23.34
C ARG A 157 -0.37 -12.59 24.22
N PHE A 158 0.51 -13.59 24.14
CA PHE A 158 0.42 -14.83 24.90
C PHE A 158 1.43 -14.80 26.05
N SER A 159 1.06 -15.43 27.17
CA SER A 159 1.94 -15.59 28.32
C SER A 159 3.21 -16.36 27.94
N GLN A 160 4.23 -16.32 28.80
CA GLN A 160 5.46 -17.09 28.57
C GLN A 160 5.17 -18.59 28.50
N GLU A 161 4.27 -19.09 29.35
CA GLU A 161 3.85 -20.50 29.39
C GLU A 161 3.07 -20.89 28.14
N GLU A 162 2.10 -20.08 27.72
CA GLU A 162 1.33 -20.29 26.49
C GLU A 162 2.27 -20.36 25.27
N ARG A 163 3.28 -19.47 25.20
CA ARG A 163 4.29 -19.51 24.13
C ARG A 163 5.16 -20.76 24.16
N GLN A 164 5.51 -21.27 25.35
CA GLN A 164 6.24 -22.54 25.48
C GLN A 164 5.37 -23.72 25.04
N GLN A 165 4.10 -23.74 25.43
CA GLN A 165 3.15 -24.77 25.04
C GLN A 165 2.91 -24.77 23.51
N LEU A 166 2.69 -23.61 22.90
CA LEU A 166 2.59 -23.46 21.44
C LEU A 166 3.83 -24.01 20.73
N ARG A 167 5.03 -23.78 21.28
CA ARG A 167 6.27 -24.32 20.72
C ARG A 167 6.36 -25.85 20.83
N ARG A 168 5.95 -26.42 21.97
CA ARG A 168 5.90 -27.89 22.15
C ARG A 168 4.92 -28.53 21.18
N ILE A 169 3.75 -27.93 21.01
CA ILE A 169 2.75 -28.37 20.04
C ILE A 169 3.32 -28.30 18.62
N ASP A 170 3.91 -27.17 18.22
CA ASP A 170 4.51 -27.04 16.89
C ASP A 170 5.60 -28.11 16.64
N GLN A 171 6.37 -28.48 17.67
CA GLN A 171 7.40 -29.52 17.60
C GLN A 171 6.83 -30.95 17.54
N SER A 172 5.64 -31.20 18.09
CA SER A 172 5.01 -32.53 18.04
C SER A 172 4.31 -32.83 16.71
N LEU A 173 3.98 -31.81 15.91
CA LEU A 173 3.37 -31.98 14.59
C LEU A 173 4.37 -32.49 13.55
N SER A 174 3.89 -33.37 12.66
CA SER A 174 4.61 -33.75 11.43
C SER A 174 4.78 -32.54 10.49
N ASP A 175 5.69 -32.64 9.52
CA ASP A 175 5.91 -31.53 8.57
C ASP A 175 4.67 -31.20 7.74
N GLU A 176 3.88 -32.22 7.37
CA GLU A 176 2.60 -32.06 6.68
C GLU A 176 1.58 -31.36 7.57
N GLN A 177 1.40 -31.82 8.81
CA GLN A 177 0.51 -31.20 9.79
C GLN A 177 0.91 -29.74 10.07
N ARG A 178 2.21 -29.46 10.20
CA ARG A 178 2.75 -28.11 10.37
C ARG A 178 2.50 -27.25 9.13
N MET A 179 2.48 -27.82 7.92
CA MET A 179 2.13 -27.11 6.69
C MET A 179 0.63 -26.73 6.68
N ILE A 180 -0.25 -27.68 6.98
CA ILE A 180 -1.71 -27.48 7.03
C ILE A 180 -2.06 -26.44 8.10
N PHE A 181 -1.46 -26.55 9.29
CA PHE A 181 -1.62 -25.58 10.36
C PHE A 181 -1.19 -24.17 9.93
N ARG A 182 0.01 -24.03 9.33
CA ARG A 182 0.50 -22.74 8.83
C ARG A 182 -0.41 -22.16 7.75
N HIS A 183 -0.97 -23.00 6.88
CA HIS A 183 -1.93 -22.55 5.87
C HIS A 183 -3.20 -22.01 6.53
N ARG A 184 -3.77 -22.75 7.49
CA ARG A 184 -4.99 -22.36 8.19
C ARG A 184 -4.82 -21.07 8.98
N VAL A 185 -3.73 -20.92 9.75
CA VAL A 185 -3.43 -19.66 10.46
C VAL A 185 -3.30 -18.46 9.50
N ARG A 186 -2.74 -18.68 8.29
CA ARG A 186 -2.62 -17.62 7.29
C ARG A 186 -3.96 -17.25 6.65
N SER A 187 -4.84 -18.22 6.44
CA SER A 187 -6.18 -18.00 5.86
C SER A 187 -7.19 -17.47 6.88
N THR A 188 -6.96 -17.64 8.18
CA THR A 188 -7.78 -17.02 9.22
C THR A 188 -7.64 -15.49 9.24
N PRO A 189 -8.76 -14.74 9.29
CA PRO A 189 -8.76 -13.28 9.43
C PRO A 189 -7.93 -12.80 10.63
N PRO A 190 -7.17 -11.68 10.53
CA PRO A 190 -6.24 -11.24 11.57
C PRO A 190 -6.85 -11.07 12.97
N ASP A 191 -8.11 -10.64 13.03
CA ASP A 191 -8.93 -10.48 14.24
C ASP A 191 -9.32 -11.81 14.88
N GLN A 192 -9.43 -12.88 14.10
CA GLN A 192 -9.81 -14.23 14.57
C GLN A 192 -8.61 -15.12 14.90
N ARG A 193 -7.40 -14.75 14.46
CA ARG A 193 -6.19 -15.57 14.66
C ARG A 193 -5.87 -15.84 16.12
N GLU A 194 -6.10 -14.87 17.00
CA GLU A 194 -5.83 -15.05 18.42
C GLU A 194 -6.74 -16.12 19.04
N GLN A 195 -8.04 -16.06 18.74
CA GLN A 195 -9.01 -17.05 19.19
C GLN A 195 -8.65 -18.45 18.69
N LEU A 196 -8.27 -18.59 17.41
CA LEU A 196 -7.81 -19.85 16.86
C LEU A 196 -6.62 -20.43 17.65
N MET A 197 -5.62 -19.61 17.98
CA MET A 197 -4.46 -20.06 18.75
C MET A 197 -4.81 -20.42 20.20
N ARG A 198 -5.77 -19.71 20.82
CA ARG A 198 -6.26 -20.06 22.16
C ARG A 198 -7.04 -21.37 22.16
N GLN A 199 -7.86 -21.62 21.14
CA GLN A 199 -8.50 -22.92 20.94
C GLN A 199 -7.45 -24.02 20.75
N TRP A 200 -6.40 -23.74 19.95
CA TRP A 200 -5.30 -24.66 19.70
C TRP A 200 -4.56 -25.08 20.98
N LEU A 201 -4.39 -24.16 21.93
CA LEU A 201 -3.81 -24.43 23.25
C LEU A 201 -4.68 -25.34 24.10
N GLN A 202 -6.01 -25.28 23.94
CA GLN A 202 -6.97 -26.09 24.71
C GLN A 202 -7.19 -27.50 24.15
N MET A 203 -6.97 -27.70 22.85
CA MET A 203 -7.13 -29.01 22.21
C MET A 203 -6.14 -30.05 22.77
N SER A 204 -6.55 -31.31 22.80
CA SER A 204 -5.67 -32.46 22.97
C SER A 204 -4.90 -32.77 21.67
N ASP A 205 -3.85 -33.59 21.76
CA ASP A 205 -3.08 -33.99 20.57
C ASP A 205 -3.91 -34.75 19.54
N ARG A 206 -4.89 -35.54 20.02
CA ARG A 206 -5.85 -36.23 19.17
C ARG A 206 -6.75 -35.24 18.42
N GLU A 207 -7.34 -34.28 19.13
CA GLU A 207 -8.20 -33.26 18.51
C GLU A 207 -7.42 -32.39 17.51
N ARG A 208 -6.15 -32.05 17.79
CA ARG A 208 -5.29 -31.35 16.84
C ARG A 208 -5.02 -32.18 15.59
N THR A 209 -4.79 -33.48 15.75
CA THR A 209 -4.53 -34.41 14.64
C THR A 209 -5.77 -34.53 13.75
N GLU A 210 -6.95 -34.69 14.34
CA GLU A 210 -8.23 -34.73 13.63
C GLU A 210 -8.51 -33.39 12.93
N TYR A 211 -8.24 -32.26 13.61
CA TYR A 211 -8.40 -30.93 13.04
C TYR A 211 -7.52 -30.70 11.81
N LEU A 212 -6.31 -31.26 11.78
CA LEU A 212 -5.34 -31.09 10.69
C LEU A 212 -5.47 -32.10 9.56
N GLN A 213 -6.51 -32.93 9.55
CA GLN A 213 -6.74 -33.80 8.40
C GLN A 213 -7.05 -32.97 7.13
N PRO A 214 -6.49 -33.35 5.97
CA PRO A 214 -6.87 -32.74 4.70
C PRO A 214 -8.37 -32.97 4.46
N ARG A 215 -9.06 -31.89 4.04
CA ARG A 215 -10.47 -31.94 3.64
C ARG A 215 -10.60 -32.11 2.14
#